data_AF-A0A0Q9WPL2-F1
#
_entry.id   AF-A0A0Q9WPL2-F1
#
_cell.length_a   1.000
_cell.length_b   1.000
_cell.length_c   1.000
_cell.angle_alpha   90.00
_cell.angle_beta   90.00
_cell.angle_gamma   90.00
#
_symmetry.space_group_name_H-M   'P 1'
#
loop_
_entity.id
_entity.type
_entity.pdbx_description
1 polymer ?
#
loop_
_entity_poly.entity_id
_entity_poly.type
_entity_poly.pdbx_seq_one_letter_code
_entity_poly.pdbx_strand_id
1 'polypeptide(L)'
;MQITLCALFLIHSLGMVLLVVAEDDFPRISLDMIPKVRYPALKLPQPKRVKPFLRYRNDSKVMPLSKHLSQRERLTIFEDCQSIGGLCKVPEECCTLKCLKLSKLCVI
;
A
#
# COMPACT_ATOMS: atom_id res chain seq x y z
N MET A 1 -45.15 -38.24 9.38
CA MET A 1 -44.67 -36.95 9.92
C MET A 1 -43.15 -36.98 10.12
N GLN A 2 -42.34 -37.12 9.05
CA GLN A 2 -40.87 -37.18 9.15
C GLN A 2 -40.14 -36.08 8.37
N ILE A 3 -40.82 -35.40 7.44
CA ILE A 3 -40.20 -34.39 6.56
C ILE A 3 -39.96 -33.05 7.29
N THR A 4 -40.76 -32.75 8.31
CA THR A 4 -40.69 -31.48 9.07
C THR A 4 -39.48 -31.38 10.00
N LEU A 5 -38.90 -32.50 10.43
CA LEU A 5 -37.73 -32.51 11.32
C LEU A 5 -36.42 -32.21 10.56
N CYS A 6 -36.28 -32.67 9.31
CA CYS A 6 -35.08 -32.40 8.50
C CYS A 6 -34.95 -30.91 8.12
N ALA A 7 -36.07 -30.22 7.87
CA ALA A 7 -36.05 -28.79 7.55
C ALA A 7 -35.61 -27.93 8.75
N LEU A 8 -35.98 -28.31 9.97
CA LEU A 8 -35.59 -27.58 11.18
C LEU A 8 -34.09 -27.71 11.47
N PHE A 9 -33.48 -28.87 11.22
CA PHE A 9 -32.03 -29.06 11.39
C PHE A 9 -31.19 -28.24 10.41
N LEU A 10 -31.66 -28.06 9.17
CA LEU A 10 -30.97 -27.23 8.17
C LEU A 10 -31.04 -25.74 8.51
N ILE A 11 -32.15 -25.26 9.08
CA ILE A 11 -32.28 -23.86 9.52
C ILE A 11 -31.40 -23.60 10.75
N HIS A 12 -31.31 -24.55 11.69
CA HIS A 12 -30.46 -24.39 12.88
C HIS A 12 -28.97 -24.39 12.56
N SER A 13 -28.52 -25.19 11.59
CA SER A 13 -27.12 -25.24 11.18
C SER A 13 -26.71 -24.03 10.34
N LEU A 14 -27.57 -23.53 9.44
CA LEU A 14 -27.31 -22.29 8.70
C LEU A 14 -27.38 -21.02 9.57
N GLY A 15 -28.30 -20.98 10.54
CA GLY A 15 -28.46 -19.85 11.47
C GLY A 15 -27.26 -19.67 12.41
N MET A 16 -26.66 -20.77 12.87
CA MET A 16 -25.44 -20.70 13.68
C MET A 16 -24.21 -20.26 12.89
N VAL A 17 -24.12 -20.58 11.60
CA VAL A 17 -22.99 -20.13 10.76
C VAL A 17 -23.07 -18.62 10.49
N LEU A 18 -24.27 -18.05 10.36
CA LEU A 18 -24.41 -16.61 10.12
C LEU A 18 -24.09 -15.76 11.36
N LEU A 19 -24.33 -16.28 12.57
CA LEU A 19 -24.10 -15.51 13.80
C LEU A 19 -22.61 -15.30 14.11
N VAL A 20 -21.71 -16.15 13.59
CA VAL A 20 -20.27 -16.06 13.86
C VAL A 20 -19.57 -14.98 13.02
N VAL A 21 -20.25 -14.42 12.00
CA VAL A 21 -19.63 -13.47 11.04
C VAL A 21 -19.92 -11.99 11.37
N ALA A 22 -20.68 -11.70 12.43
CA ALA A 22 -21.21 -10.34 12.68
C ALA A 22 -20.67 -9.61 13.92
N GLU A 23 -19.61 -10.08 14.57
CA GLU A 23 -18.90 -9.33 15.62
C GLU A 23 -17.39 -9.28 15.34
N ASP A 24 -17.00 -8.63 14.25
CA ASP A 24 -15.71 -7.94 14.21
C ASP A 24 -15.86 -6.64 15.03
N ASP A 25 -15.84 -6.80 16.35
CA ASP A 25 -15.52 -5.73 17.30
C ASP A 25 -14.12 -5.24 16.94
N PHE A 26 -14.07 -4.19 16.10
CA PHE A 26 -12.85 -3.45 15.85
C PHE A 26 -12.31 -2.99 17.21
N PRO A 27 -11.13 -3.45 17.66
CA PRO A 27 -10.55 -2.92 18.87
C PRO A 27 -10.31 -1.43 18.64
N ARG A 28 -11.04 -0.57 19.34
CA ARG A 28 -10.66 0.84 19.49
C ARG A 28 -9.32 0.84 20.19
N ILE A 29 -8.26 0.99 19.41
CA ILE A 29 -6.91 1.21 19.93
C ILE A 29 -6.97 2.53 20.71
N SER A 30 -7.08 2.44 22.04
CA SER A 30 -6.89 3.57 22.94
C SER A 30 -5.43 4.02 22.79
N LEU A 31 -5.23 5.24 22.29
CA LEU A 31 -3.92 5.85 22.06
C LEU A 31 -3.13 6.11 23.36
N ASP A 32 -3.72 5.83 24.51
CA ASP A 32 -3.18 6.18 25.83
C ASP A 32 -2.05 5.27 26.32
N MET A 33 -1.77 4.19 25.58
CA MET A 33 -0.70 3.24 25.91
C MET A 33 0.36 3.13 24.81
N ILE A 34 0.60 4.21 24.04
CA ILE A 34 1.79 4.26 23.19
C ILE A 34 2.99 4.55 24.12
N PRO A 35 3.89 3.59 24.38
CA PRO A 35 5.09 3.87 25.14
C PRO A 35 5.83 5.01 24.45
N LYS A 36 6.26 6.00 25.24
CA LYS A 36 7.03 7.15 24.75
C LYS A 36 8.42 6.67 24.39
N VAL A 37 8.53 5.96 23.26
CA VAL A 37 9.80 5.54 22.68
C VAL A 37 10.54 6.81 22.33
N ARG A 38 11.56 7.14 23.12
CA ARG A 38 12.52 8.17 22.77
C ARG A 38 13.30 7.62 21.57
N TYR A 39 12.82 7.90 20.37
CA TYR A 39 13.59 7.65 19.18
C TYR A 39 14.91 8.43 19.31
N PRO A 40 16.08 7.81 19.10
CA PRO A 40 17.31 8.58 18.96
C PRO A 40 17.08 9.60 17.85
N ALA A 41 17.49 10.85 18.08
CA ALA A 41 17.33 11.91 17.10
C ALA A 41 17.93 11.47 15.76
N LEU A 42 17.08 11.07 14.82
CA LEU A 42 17.48 10.83 13.45
C LEU A 42 18.05 12.16 12.98
N LYS A 43 19.36 12.23 12.76
CA LYS A 43 19.96 13.36 12.05
C LYS A 43 19.34 13.35 10.66
N LEU A 44 18.29 14.14 10.48
CA LEU A 44 17.75 14.45 9.17
C LEU A 44 18.94 14.95 8.33
N PRO A 45 19.26 14.31 7.20
CA PRO A 45 20.25 14.86 6.29
C PRO A 45 19.77 16.26 5.89
N GLN A 46 20.57 17.25 6.25
CA GLN A 46 20.31 18.66 5.94
C GLN A 46 19.96 18.77 4.45
N PRO A 47 18.89 19.49 4.07
CA PRO A 47 18.45 19.56 2.69
C PRO A 47 19.50 20.31 1.87
N LYS A 48 20.35 19.56 1.16
CA LYS A 48 21.15 20.10 0.05
C LYS A 48 20.15 20.73 -0.90
N ARG A 49 20.30 22.03 -1.21
CA ARG A 49 19.38 22.84 -2.04
C ARG A 49 18.73 21.99 -3.13
N VAL A 50 17.51 21.54 -2.89
CA VAL A 50 16.75 20.79 -3.88
C VAL A 50 16.23 21.85 -4.84
N LYS A 51 16.62 21.75 -6.11
CA LYS A 51 16.04 22.56 -7.19
C LYS A 51 14.52 22.47 -7.09
N PRO A 52 13.75 23.52 -7.44
CA PRO A 52 12.30 23.50 -7.33
C PRO A 52 11.76 22.20 -7.93
N PHE A 53 11.08 21.44 -7.07
CA PHE A 53 10.38 20.21 -7.39
C PHE A 53 9.56 20.46 -8.65
N LEU A 54 10.01 19.94 -9.81
CA LEU A 54 9.23 20.00 -11.04
C LEU A 54 8.00 19.10 -10.84
N ARG A 55 6.94 19.67 -10.28
CA ARG A 55 5.62 19.05 -10.21
C ARG A 55 5.15 18.81 -11.63
N TYR A 56 5.20 17.55 -12.05
CA TYR A 56 4.81 17.16 -13.38
C TYR A 56 3.35 16.72 -13.35
N ARG A 57 2.45 17.53 -13.95
CA ARG A 57 0.98 17.35 -13.85
C ARG A 57 0.37 16.54 -15.00
N ASN A 58 1.18 16.04 -15.93
CA ASN A 58 0.69 15.46 -17.19
C ASN A 58 0.97 13.95 -17.26
N ASP A 59 0.07 13.13 -16.74
CA ASP A 59 0.18 11.67 -16.70
C ASP A 59 0.46 11.03 -18.07
N SER A 60 0.12 11.70 -19.18
CA SER A 60 0.38 11.23 -20.54
C SER A 60 1.87 10.98 -20.84
N LYS A 61 2.80 11.71 -20.20
CA LYS A 61 4.25 11.48 -20.38
C LYS A 61 4.86 10.62 -19.26
N VAL A 62 4.09 10.23 -18.26
CA VAL A 62 4.51 9.27 -17.24
C VAL A 62 4.23 7.85 -17.73
N MET A 63 5.18 6.95 -17.51
CA MET A 63 5.00 5.54 -17.82
C MET A 63 4.02 4.91 -16.83
N PRO A 64 3.03 4.12 -17.31
CA PRO A 64 2.15 3.40 -16.40
C PRO A 64 2.92 2.31 -15.66
N LEU A 65 2.46 1.98 -14.45
CA LEU A 65 2.99 0.85 -13.67
C LEU A 65 2.99 -0.44 -14.50
N SER A 66 4.02 -1.26 -14.32
CA SER A 66 4.17 -2.53 -14.99
C SER A 66 3.09 -3.51 -14.52
N LYS A 67 2.38 -4.08 -15.50
CA LYS A 67 1.43 -5.17 -15.27
C LYS A 67 2.10 -6.54 -15.11
N HIS A 68 3.41 -6.62 -15.37
CA HIS A 68 4.16 -7.87 -15.40
C HIS A 68 4.93 -8.16 -14.10
N LEU A 69 4.95 -7.22 -13.15
CA LEU A 69 5.61 -7.41 -11.87
C LEU A 69 4.64 -7.99 -10.84
N SER A 70 5.06 -9.07 -10.19
CA SER A 70 4.40 -9.57 -8.98
C SER A 70 4.55 -8.58 -7.83
N GLN A 71 3.68 -8.70 -6.82
CA GLN A 71 3.72 -7.82 -5.65
C GLN A 71 5.06 -7.91 -4.90
N ARG A 72 5.65 -9.11 -4.82
CA ARG A 72 6.95 -9.31 -4.18
C ARG A 72 8.07 -8.59 -4.92
N GLU A 73 8.09 -8.66 -6.24
CA GLU A 73 9.10 -7.97 -7.05
C GLU A 73 8.96 -6.45 -6.93
N ARG A 74 7.74 -5.92 -6.89
CA ARG A 74 7.52 -4.49 -6.65
C ARG A 74 8.11 -4.04 -5.32
N LEU A 75 7.93 -4.83 -4.26
CA LEU A 75 8.49 -4.53 -2.94
C LEU A 75 10.02 -4.52 -3.00
N THR A 76 10.63 -5.54 -3.60
CA THR A 76 12.09 -5.63 -3.73
C THR A 76 12.68 -4.47 -4.54
N ILE A 77 12.03 -4.06 -5.63
CA ILE A 77 12.49 -2.91 -6.44
C ILE A 77 12.33 -1.60 -5.65
N PHE A 78 11.26 -1.46 -4.86
CA PHE A 78 11.00 -0.25 -4.09
C PHE A 78 11.98 -0.04 -2.92
N GLU A 79 12.57 -1.11 -2.38
CA GLU A 79 13.60 -1.03 -1.33
C GLU A 79 14.87 -0.30 -1.79
N ASP A 80 15.22 -0.40 -3.08
CA ASP A 80 16.36 0.30 -3.71
C ASP A 80 15.90 1.30 -4.77
N CYS A 81 14.89 2.10 -4.42
CA CYS A 81 14.28 3.05 -5.33
C CYS A 81 15.18 4.26 -5.63
N GLN A 82 15.03 4.78 -6.84
CA GLN A 82 15.71 5.94 -7.37
C GLN A 82 15.01 7.23 -6.92
N SER A 83 15.85 8.19 -6.50
CA SER A 83 15.40 9.55 -6.15
C SER A 83 14.99 10.36 -7.39
N ILE A 84 14.37 11.53 -7.19
CA ILE A 84 13.94 12.42 -8.27
C ILE A 84 15.14 12.80 -9.15
N GLY A 85 14.98 12.69 -10.47
CA GLY A 85 16.04 12.88 -11.45
C GLY A 85 16.97 11.67 -11.63
N GLY A 86 16.77 10.60 -10.86
CA GLY A 86 17.39 9.29 -11.12
C GLY A 86 16.86 8.66 -12.41
N LEU A 87 17.68 7.81 -13.02
CA LEU A 87 17.32 7.09 -14.24
C LEU A 87 16.40 5.91 -13.90
N CYS A 88 15.37 5.71 -14.70
CA CYS A 88 14.38 4.64 -14.52
C CYS A 88 14.03 3.98 -15.85
N LYS A 89 13.91 2.67 -15.83
CA LYS A 89 13.37 1.82 -16.91
C LYS A 89 11.88 1.59 -16.70
N VAL A 90 11.47 1.36 -15.45
CA VAL A 90 10.08 1.17 -15.04
C VAL A 90 9.70 2.14 -13.92
N PRO A 91 8.41 2.49 -13.77
CA PRO A 91 7.99 3.42 -12.73
C PRO A 91 8.29 2.95 -11.32
N GLU A 92 8.24 1.63 -11.08
CA GLU A 92 8.49 1.01 -9.78
C GLU A 92 9.91 1.24 -9.25
N GLU A 93 10.87 1.52 -10.13
CA GLU A 93 12.23 1.89 -9.73
C GLU A 93 12.29 3.30 -9.14
N CYS A 94 11.27 4.16 -9.30
CA CYS A 94 11.26 5.49 -8.70
C CYS A 94 10.56 5.46 -7.34
N CYS A 95 11.12 6.15 -6.32
CA CYS A 95 10.47 6.25 -5.01
C CYS A 95 9.10 6.95 -5.05
N THR A 96 8.84 7.72 -6.12
CA THR A 96 7.58 8.41 -6.42
C THR A 96 6.64 7.59 -7.31
N LEU A 97 7.08 6.42 -7.78
CA LEU A 97 6.39 5.58 -8.75
C LEU A 97 6.09 6.25 -10.09
N LYS A 98 6.84 7.31 -10.43
CA LYS A 98 6.63 8.11 -11.64
C LYS A 98 7.93 8.24 -12.43
N CYS A 99 7.95 7.58 -13.58
CA CYS A 99 9.05 7.62 -14.53
C CYS A 99 8.61 8.26 -15.85
N LEU A 100 9.38 9.21 -16.38
CA LEU A 100 9.09 9.84 -17.68
C LEU A 100 9.38 8.89 -18.85
N LYS A 101 8.45 8.81 -19.81
CA LYS A 101 8.57 7.92 -20.99
C LYS A 101 9.79 8.21 -21.85
N LEU A 102 10.07 9.50 -22.10
CA LEU A 102 11.11 9.98 -23.03
C LEU A 102 12.46 10.12 -22.35
N SER A 103 12.54 10.92 -21.27
CA SER A 103 13.81 11.19 -20.60
C SER A 103 14.25 10.08 -19.65
N LYS A 104 13.37 9.12 -19.33
CA LYS A 104 13.67 8.02 -18.39
C LYS A 104 14.12 8.52 -17.03
N LEU A 105 13.54 9.63 -16.56
CA LEU A 105 13.87 10.23 -15.27
C LEU A 105 12.70 10.12 -14.30
N CYS A 106 13.02 9.89 -13.03
CA CYS A 106 12.07 9.91 -11.93
C CYS A 106 11.59 11.34 -11.65
N VAL A 107 10.28 11.50 -11.49
CA VAL A 107 9.60 12.80 -11.25
C VAL A 107 8.56 12.69 -10.13
N ILE A 108 7.94 13.80 -9.72
CA ILE A 108 7.01 13.86 -8.59
C ILE A 108 5.56 13.64 -9.00
#